data_AF-A0A3N5QBF6-F1
#
_entry.id   AF-A0A3N5QBF6-F1
#
_cell.length_a   1.000
_cell.length_b   1.000
_cell.length_c   1.000
_cell.angle_alpha   90.00
_cell.angle_beta   90.00
_cell.angle_gamma   90.00
#
_symmetry.space_group_name_H-M   'P 1'
#
loop_
_entity.id
_entity.type
_entity.pdbx_description
1 polymer ?
#
loop_
_entity_poly.entity_id
_entity_poly.type
_entity_poly.pdbx_seq_one_letter_code
_entity_poly.pdbx_strand_id
1 'polypeptide(L)'
;MSHIAKIELEINDLESLKSACKALGFDFMENQKTYKWYGTWVGDTPLPENVNVEDLGKCTHAIHVPAAVFEIGVVQRGSKY
;
A
#
# COMPACT_ATOMS: atom_id res chain seq x y z
N MET A 1 -2.52 -2.10 -17.22
CA MET A 1 -3.05 -0.76 -16.90
C MET A 1 -3.32 -0.73 -15.40
N SER A 2 -2.64 0.13 -14.65
CA SER A 2 -2.74 0.20 -13.19
C SER A 2 -3.69 1.33 -12.81
N HIS A 3 -4.63 1.08 -11.89
CA HIS A 3 -5.57 2.08 -11.39
C HIS A 3 -5.20 2.45 -9.95
N ILE A 4 -5.28 3.73 -9.60
CA ILE A 4 -5.09 4.22 -8.23
C ILE A 4 -6.44 4.70 -7.72
N ALA A 5 -6.94 4.05 -6.66
CA ALA A 5 -8.12 4.47 -5.94
C ALA A 5 -7.71 5.04 -4.57
N LYS A 6 -8.33 6.14 -4.15
CA LYS A 6 -8.18 6.69 -2.81
C LYS A 6 -9.30 6.12 -1.93
N ILE A 7 -8.93 5.56 -0.78
CA ILE A 7 -9.87 5.15 0.26
C ILE A 7 -9.46 5.89 1.53
N GLU A 8 -10.45 6.39 2.27
CA GLU A 8 -10.22 7.01 3.58
C GLU A 8 -10.20 5.90 4.64
N LEU A 9 -9.01 5.59 5.16
CA LEU A 9 -8.78 4.61 6.20
C LEU A 9 -7.79 5.20 7.21
N GLU A 10 -8.12 5.13 8.50
CA GLU A 10 -7.20 5.48 9.59
C GLU A 10 -6.75 4.21 10.31
N ILE A 11 -5.43 4.00 10.40
CA ILE A 11 -4.82 2.86 11.09
C ILE A 11 -4.15 3.40 12.35
N ASN A 12 -4.83 3.22 13.49
CA ASN A 12 -4.36 3.77 14.78
C ASN A 12 -3.09 3.09 15.30
N ASP A 13 -2.88 1.82 14.94
CA ASP A 13 -1.70 1.06 15.32
C ASP A 13 -1.42 -0.06 14.30
N LEU A 14 -0.14 -0.38 14.13
CA LEU A 14 0.33 -1.36 13.14
C LEU A 14 -0.13 -2.79 13.46
N GLU A 15 -0.34 -3.11 14.74
CA GLU A 15 -0.72 -4.45 15.19
C GLU A 15 -2.19 -4.77 14.83
N SER A 16 -3.06 -3.76 14.84
CA SER A 16 -4.43 -3.85 14.33
C SER A 16 -4.43 -4.20 12.84
N LEU A 17 -3.55 -3.59 12.04
CA LEU A 17 -3.42 -3.91 10.62
C LEU A 17 -2.92 -5.34 10.39
N LYS A 18 -1.89 -5.78 11.14
CA LYS A 18 -1.38 -7.16 11.09
C LYS A 18 -2.47 -8.17 11.46
N SER A 19 -3.25 -7.87 12.50
CA SER A 19 -4.35 -8.71 12.96
C SER A 19 -5.45 -8.83 11.90
N ALA A 20 -5.80 -7.72 11.24
CA ALA A 20 -6.75 -7.72 10.13
C ALA A 20 -6.23 -8.55 8.94
N CYS A 21 -4.96 -8.41 8.57
CA CYS A 21 -4.34 -9.22 7.51
C CYS A 21 -4.47 -10.72 7.83
N LYS A 22 -4.13 -11.12 9.05
CA LYS A 22 -4.26 -12.50 9.50
C LYS A 22 -5.70 -13.01 9.46
N ALA A 23 -6.67 -12.21 9.89
CA ALA A 23 -8.09 -12.58 9.86
C ALA A 23 -8.62 -12.77 8.43
N LEU A 24 -8.08 -12.02 7.47
CA LEU A 24 -8.45 -12.08 6.05
C LEU A 24 -7.63 -13.09 5.23
N GLY A 25 -6.63 -13.73 5.84
CA GLY A 25 -5.72 -14.65 5.15
C GLY A 25 -4.72 -13.94 4.23
N PHE A 26 -4.35 -12.70 4.56
CA PHE A 26 -3.31 -11.93 3.87
C PHE A 26 -1.99 -12.03 4.62
N ASP A 27 -0.90 -11.87 3.90
CA ASP A 27 0.45 -11.87 4.45
C ASP A 27 0.93 -10.44 4.66
N PHE A 28 1.26 -10.09 5.91
CA PHE A 28 1.87 -8.81 6.24
C PHE A 28 3.38 -8.90 6.16
N MET A 29 3.97 -8.25 5.16
CA MET A 29 5.40 -8.24 4.87
C MET A 29 6.07 -7.09 5.60
N GLU A 30 6.43 -7.32 6.86
CA GLU A 30 7.01 -6.29 7.72
C GLU A 30 8.38 -5.82 7.21
N ASN A 31 8.60 -4.50 7.21
CA ASN A 31 9.83 -3.83 6.75
C ASN A 31 10.15 -3.97 5.26
N GLN A 32 9.24 -4.52 4.45
CA GLN A 32 9.40 -4.53 3.00
C GLN A 32 9.28 -3.09 2.46
N LYS A 33 10.34 -2.58 1.82
CA LYS A 33 10.43 -1.16 1.40
C LYS A 33 9.89 -0.89 0.00
N THR A 34 9.51 -1.94 -0.70
CA THR A 34 8.90 -1.86 -2.02
C THR A 34 7.74 -2.84 -2.09
N TYR A 35 6.73 -2.50 -2.87
CA TYR A 35 5.62 -3.39 -3.14
C TYR A 35 5.56 -3.69 -4.64
N LYS A 36 5.09 -4.88 -4.98
CA LYS A 36 4.97 -5.33 -6.36
C LYS A 36 3.94 -4.49 -7.11
N TRP A 37 4.46 -3.63 -7.97
CA TRP A 37 3.73 -2.68 -8.79
C TRP A 37 4.17 -2.83 -10.25
N TYR A 38 3.22 -2.81 -11.18
CA TYR A 38 3.42 -3.25 -12.57
C TYR A 38 3.41 -2.14 -13.62
N GLY A 39 3.84 -0.92 -13.31
CA GLY A 39 4.01 0.05 -14.39
C GLY A 39 4.40 1.45 -13.98
N THR A 40 4.47 2.32 -14.99
CA THR A 40 4.61 3.77 -14.86
C THR A 40 3.22 4.38 -14.76
N TRP A 41 3.05 5.45 -13.99
CA TRP A 41 1.85 6.28 -14.07
C TRP A 41 1.71 6.87 -15.48
N VAL A 42 0.60 6.58 -16.17
CA VAL A 42 0.41 6.99 -17.58
C VAL A 42 -0.33 8.34 -17.71
N GLY A 43 -0.64 9.01 -16.59
CA GLY A 43 -1.00 10.45 -16.60
C GLY A 43 -2.45 10.78 -16.96
N ASP A 44 -3.32 9.79 -17.17
CA ASP A 44 -4.70 10.02 -17.62
C ASP A 44 -5.62 10.55 -16.50
N THR A 45 -5.16 10.49 -15.25
CA THR A 45 -5.86 11.00 -14.05
C THR A 45 -4.87 11.74 -13.15
N PRO A 46 -5.34 12.67 -12.29
CA PRO A 46 -4.48 13.25 -11.27
C PRO A 46 -4.14 12.20 -10.20
N LEU A 47 -2.89 12.21 -9.70
CA LEU A 47 -2.54 11.44 -8.52
C LEU A 47 -3.32 11.96 -7.30
N PRO A 48 -3.62 11.09 -6.31
CA PRO A 48 -4.17 11.55 -5.04
C PRO A 48 -3.29 12.61 -4.38
N GLU A 49 -3.90 13.52 -3.63
CA GLU A 49 -3.18 14.51 -2.84
C GLU A 49 -2.10 13.85 -1.97
N ASN A 50 -0.91 14.44 -1.97
CA ASN A 50 0.27 13.95 -1.24
C ASN A 50 0.80 12.59 -1.73
N VAL A 51 0.63 12.25 -3.00
CA VAL A 51 1.30 11.11 -3.66
C VAL A 51 2.03 11.63 -4.90
N ASN A 52 3.35 11.47 -4.95
CA ASN A 52 4.14 11.80 -6.14
C ASN A 52 4.43 10.55 -6.97
N VAL A 53 4.70 10.73 -8.26
CA VAL A 53 5.08 9.64 -9.18
C VAL A 53 6.31 8.89 -8.65
N GLU A 54 7.23 9.60 -8.01
CA GLU A 54 8.48 9.06 -7.45
C GLU A 54 8.29 8.20 -6.20
N ASP A 55 7.14 8.34 -5.53
CA ASP A 55 6.78 7.58 -4.32
C ASP A 55 6.14 6.24 -4.66
N LEU A 56 5.64 6.10 -5.88
CA LEU A 56 4.97 4.89 -6.32
C LEU A 56 5.95 3.70 -6.32
N GLY A 57 5.50 2.55 -5.85
CA GLY A 57 6.32 1.35 -5.67
C GLY A 57 7.15 1.33 -4.39
N LYS A 58 7.21 2.43 -3.63
CA LYS A 58 7.91 2.52 -2.33
C LYS A 58 6.92 2.42 -1.18
N CYS A 59 7.35 1.80 -0.08
CA CYS A 59 6.55 1.65 1.13
C CYS A 59 7.44 1.46 2.38
N THR A 60 6.83 1.37 3.56
CA THR A 60 7.50 0.95 4.80
C THR A 60 7.26 -0.52 5.14
N HIS A 61 6.09 -1.03 4.74
CA HIS A 61 5.66 -2.44 4.79
C HIS A 61 4.83 -2.76 3.55
N ALA A 62 4.68 -4.04 3.21
CA ALA A 62 3.77 -4.47 2.15
C ALA A 62 2.73 -5.46 2.68
N ILE A 63 1.59 -5.55 2.02
CA ILE A 63 0.58 -6.58 2.24
C ILE A 63 0.46 -7.38 0.94
N HIS A 64 0.65 -8.68 1.06
CA HIS A 64 0.41 -9.62 -0.03
C HIS A 64 -0.97 -10.28 0.14
N VAL A 65 -1.76 -10.22 -0.92
CA VAL A 65 -3.05 -10.91 -1.01
C VAL A 65 -2.82 -12.14 -1.88
N PRO A 66 -3.00 -13.39 -1.38
CA PRO A 66 -2.65 -14.60 -2.13
C PRO A 66 -3.32 -14.73 -3.51
N ALA A 67 -4.53 -14.19 -3.66
CA ALA A 67 -5.27 -14.20 -4.91
C ALA A 67 -4.85 -13.08 -5.90
N ALA A 68 -3.97 -12.16 -5.47
CA ALA A 68 -3.53 -11.03 -6.26
C ALA A 68 -2.07 -11.17 -6.68
N VAL A 69 -1.78 -10.76 -7.92
CA VAL A 69 -0.40 -10.70 -8.42
C VAL A 69 0.36 -9.45 -7.97
N PHE A 70 -0.37 -8.42 -7.54
CA PHE A 70 0.16 -7.16 -7.01
C PHE A 70 0.17 -7.17 -5.47
N GLU A 71 0.91 -6.23 -4.89
CA GLU A 71 0.95 -6.01 -3.45
C GLU A 71 0.41 -4.62 -3.11
N ILE A 72 0.05 -4.43 -1.85
CA ILE A 72 -0.37 -3.14 -1.30
C ILE A 72 0.78 -2.58 -0.47
N GLY A 73 1.26 -1.39 -0.81
CA GLY A 73 2.24 -0.68 -0.01
C GLY A 73 1.59 0.06 1.17
N VAL A 74 2.14 -0.10 2.36
CA VAL A 74 1.78 0.66 3.57
C VAL A 74 2.87 1.72 3.80
N VAL A 75 2.49 2.97 4.02
CA VAL A 75 3.43 4.08 4.23
C VAL A 75 3.16 4.75 5.57
N GLN A 76 4.21 4.97 6.36
CA GLN A 76 4.09 5.77 7.58
C GLN A 76 4.04 7.26 7.21
N ARG A 77 3.10 8.01 7.79
CA ARG A 77 3.00 9.47 7.64
C ARG A 77 3.01 10.13 9.02
N GLY A 78 4.12 10.79 9.35
CA GLY A 78 4.33 11.34 10.68
C GLY A 78 4.38 10.24 11.74
N SER A 79 3.52 10.32 12.76
CA SER A 79 3.40 9.30 13.81
C SER A 79 2.35 8.21 13.51
N LYS A 80 1.69 8.26 12.36
CA LYS A 80 0.58 7.35 12.01
C LYS A 80 0.94 6.40 10.87
N TYR A 81 0.26 5.26 10.86
CA TYR A 81 0.21 4.31 9.75
C TYR A 81 -1.15 4.37 9.04
#